data_AF-A0A3C0VWJ1-F1
#
_entry.id   AF-A0A3C0VWJ1-F1
#
_cell.length_a   1.000
_cell.length_b   1.000
_cell.length_c   1.000
_cell.angle_alpha   90.00
_cell.angle_beta   90.00
_cell.angle_gamma   90.00
#
_symmetry.space_group_name_H-M   'P 1'
#
loop_
_entity.id
_entity.type
_entity.pdbx_description
1 polymer ?
#
loop_
_entity_poly.entity_id
_entity_poly.type
_entity_poly.pdbx_seq_one_letter_code
_entity_poly.pdbx_strand_id
1 'polypeptide(L)'
;MPQNVAELWAGYDPRKEPLRTEVVREWEEDGVDVRCVRYFIGSFKGKVAWMAAFYATPKGEKNLPGVLHMHGGGQRANLHLVKYHARRGYAALSVNWGGRPMEGAKPGEENTDWGAVDPTQNNVRGYFNVKPGEKFLDAQESPRNCNWFLLTLGCRRGLTFLEQQPEVDGDR
;
A
#
# COMPACT_ATOMS: atom_id res chain seq x y z
N MET A 1 -17.38 8.16 18.47
CA MET A 1 -15.95 8.30 18.13
C MET A 1 -15.19 7.16 18.80
N PRO A 2 -14.28 6.46 18.10
CA PRO A 2 -13.51 5.36 18.70
C PRO A 2 -12.69 5.82 19.91
N GLN A 3 -12.75 5.07 21.01
CA GLN A 3 -12.03 5.35 22.27
C GLN A 3 -10.77 4.50 22.45
N ASN A 4 -10.60 3.44 21.66
CA ASN A 4 -9.43 2.55 21.71
C ASN A 4 -9.13 1.95 20.33
N VAL A 5 -8.03 1.20 20.23
CA VAL A 5 -7.58 0.59 18.97
C VAL A 5 -8.58 -0.43 18.43
N ALA A 6 -9.25 -1.19 19.30
CA ALA A 6 -10.25 -2.17 18.86
C ALA A 6 -11.46 -1.47 18.21
N GLU A 7 -11.98 -0.42 18.85
CA GLU A 7 -13.06 0.41 18.30
C GLU A 7 -12.66 1.16 17.02
N LEU A 8 -11.38 1.56 16.90
CA LEU A 8 -10.88 2.26 15.71
C LEU A 8 -11.04 1.41 14.45
N TRP A 9 -10.80 0.10 14.60
CA TRP A 9 -10.87 -0.88 13.52
C TRP A 9 -12.16 -1.71 13.54
N ALA A 10 -13.08 -1.43 14.46
CA ALA A 10 -14.34 -2.15 14.54
C ALA A 10 -15.12 -1.99 13.22
N GLY A 11 -15.50 -3.13 12.63
CA GLY A 11 -16.21 -3.20 11.36
C GLY A 11 -15.34 -3.07 10.10
N TYR A 12 -14.03 -2.83 10.23
CA TYR A 12 -13.11 -2.85 9.09
C TYR A 12 -12.49 -4.24 8.93
N ASP A 13 -12.79 -4.89 7.81
CA ASP A 13 -12.19 -6.16 7.42
C ASP A 13 -11.57 -6.01 6.02
N PRO A 14 -10.23 -5.91 5.91
CA PRO A 14 -9.59 -5.70 4.64
C PRO A 14 -9.78 -6.90 3.69
N ARG A 15 -10.16 -8.09 4.16
CA ARG A 15 -10.41 -9.25 3.27
C ARG A 15 -11.79 -9.24 2.63
N LYS A 16 -12.77 -8.57 3.25
CA LYS A 16 -14.16 -8.51 2.75
C LYS A 16 -14.38 -7.41 1.72
N GLU A 17 -13.53 -6.38 1.70
CA GLU A 17 -13.62 -5.32 0.72
C GLU A 17 -13.09 -5.79 -0.66
N PRO A 18 -13.84 -5.57 -1.76
CA PRO A 18 -13.38 -5.94 -3.10
C PRO A 18 -11.98 -5.39 -3.39
N LEU A 19 -11.08 -6.26 -3.85
CA LEU A 19 -9.75 -5.85 -4.30
C LEU A 19 -9.78 -5.66 -5.81
N ARG A 20 -9.43 -4.45 -6.25
CA ARG A 20 -9.12 -4.15 -7.65
C ARG A 20 -7.62 -3.91 -7.75
N THR A 21 -6.99 -4.48 -8.77
CA THR A 21 -5.54 -4.42 -8.95
C THR A 21 -5.22 -4.10 -10.40
N GLU A 22 -4.13 -3.38 -10.61
CA GLU A 22 -3.61 -3.08 -11.94
C GLU A 22 -2.11 -3.30 -11.97
N VAL A 23 -1.63 -3.93 -13.04
CA VAL A 23 -0.19 -3.99 -13.35
C VAL A 23 0.12 -2.77 -14.23
N VAL A 24 0.88 -1.83 -13.70
CA VAL A 24 1.30 -0.61 -14.39
C VAL A 24 2.46 -0.91 -15.34
N ARG A 25 3.39 -1.77 -14.89
CA ARG A 25 4.55 -2.19 -15.66
C ARG A 25 5.08 -3.50 -15.10
N GLU A 26 5.64 -4.35 -15.96
CA GLU A 26 6.30 -5.59 -15.55
C GLU A 26 7.59 -5.82 -16.33
N TRP A 27 8.54 -6.52 -15.69
CA TRP A 27 9.79 -6.97 -16.31
C TRP A 27 10.39 -8.12 -15.50
N GLU A 28 11.30 -8.84 -16.13
CA GLU A 28 12.12 -9.86 -15.49
C GLU A 28 13.54 -9.34 -15.30
N GLU A 29 14.17 -9.66 -14.18
CA GLU A 29 15.59 -9.38 -13.95
C GLU A 29 16.22 -10.39 -13.00
N ASP A 30 17.30 -11.05 -13.43
CA ASP A 30 18.06 -12.03 -12.64
C ASP A 30 17.19 -13.13 -12.01
N GLY A 31 16.25 -13.70 -12.78
CA GLY A 31 15.34 -14.74 -12.29
C GLY A 31 14.27 -14.26 -11.30
N VAL A 32 14.02 -12.95 -11.24
CA VAL A 32 12.93 -12.34 -10.48
C VAL A 32 11.95 -11.67 -11.44
N ASP A 33 10.67 -12.02 -11.32
CA ASP A 33 9.59 -11.29 -11.95
C ASP A 33 9.27 -10.06 -11.08
N VAL A 34 9.32 -8.86 -11.66
CA VAL A 34 9.02 -7.60 -10.97
C VAL A 34 7.86 -6.89 -11.66
N ARG A 35 6.91 -6.42 -10.87
CA ARG A 35 5.73 -5.67 -11.31
C ARG A 35 5.63 -4.37 -10.52
N CYS A 36 5.49 -3.25 -11.22
CA CYS A 36 4.86 -2.06 -10.68
C CYS A 36 3.37 -2.30 -10.69
N VAL A 37 2.75 -2.29 -9.53
CA VAL A 37 1.31 -2.52 -9.39
C VAL A 37 0.66 -1.35 -8.68
N ARG A 38 -0.66 -1.20 -8.85
CA ARG A 38 -1.48 -0.47 -7.89
C ARG A 38 -2.68 -1.30 -7.46
N TYR A 39 -3.11 -1.12 -6.22
CA TYR A 39 -4.27 -1.80 -5.68
C TYR A 39 -5.21 -0.83 -4.96
N PHE A 40 -6.49 -1.11 -5.05
CA PHE A 40 -7.54 -0.28 -4.48
C PHE A 40 -7.55 -0.39 -2.96
N ILE A 41 -7.49 0.76 -2.29
CA ILE A 41 -7.42 0.86 -0.83
C ILE A 41 -8.68 1.43 -0.17
N GLY A 42 -9.70 1.78 -0.96
CA GLY A 42 -10.98 2.26 -0.45
C GLY A 42 -11.46 3.53 -1.16
N SER A 43 -12.63 4.00 -0.74
CA SER A 43 -13.18 5.28 -1.20
C SER A 43 -13.29 6.23 0.00
N PHE A 44 -12.58 7.35 -0.07
CA PHE A 44 -12.59 8.38 0.96
C PHE A 44 -13.39 9.58 0.45
N LYS A 45 -14.42 10.00 1.19
CA LYS A 45 -15.32 11.11 0.81
C LYS A 45 -15.88 10.97 -0.63
N GLY A 46 -16.24 9.74 -1.02
CA GLY A 46 -16.77 9.44 -2.35
C GLY A 46 -15.73 9.43 -3.48
N LYS A 47 -14.44 9.60 -3.19
CA LYS A 47 -13.35 9.49 -4.18
C LYS A 47 -12.56 8.20 -3.93
N VAL A 48 -12.31 7.45 -5.00
CA VAL A 48 -11.50 6.24 -4.94
C VAL A 48 -10.05 6.56 -4.60
N ALA A 49 -9.38 5.65 -3.92
CA ALA A 49 -7.96 5.73 -3.61
C ALA A 49 -7.23 4.43 -3.99
N TRP A 50 -5.99 4.58 -4.43
CA TRP A 50 -5.10 3.56 -4.94
C TRP A 50 -3.73 3.66 -4.30
N MET A 51 -3.13 2.53 -3.99
CA MET A 51 -1.75 2.43 -3.51
C MET A 51 -0.89 1.80 -4.59
N ALA A 52 0.16 2.49 -5.04
CA ALA A 52 1.18 1.89 -5.88
C ALA A 52 2.20 1.11 -5.05
N ALA A 53 2.85 0.12 -5.66
CA ALA A 53 3.87 -0.69 -5.04
C ALA A 53 4.78 -1.34 -6.09
N PHE A 54 5.98 -1.72 -5.67
CA PHE A 54 6.69 -2.80 -6.35
C PHE A 54 6.25 -4.14 -5.76
N TYR A 55 5.96 -5.10 -6.61
CA TYR A 55 5.71 -6.50 -6.28
C TYR A 55 6.74 -7.36 -7.01
N ALA A 56 7.38 -8.30 -6.32
CA ALA A 56 8.39 -9.16 -6.92
C ALA A 56 8.29 -10.60 -6.41
N THR A 57 8.50 -11.57 -7.32
CA THR A 57 8.52 -13.01 -7.00
C THR A 57 9.71 -13.68 -7.70
N PRO A 58 10.31 -14.72 -7.11
CA PRO A 58 11.20 -15.59 -7.87
C PRO A 58 10.43 -16.23 -9.04
N LYS A 59 11.06 -16.24 -10.21
CA LYS A 59 10.41 -16.61 -11.46
C LYS A 59 9.94 -18.07 -11.46
N GLY A 60 8.68 -18.28 -11.79
CA GLY A 60 8.08 -19.60 -11.91
C GLY A 60 7.74 -20.30 -10.58
N GLU A 61 8.06 -19.70 -9.45
CA GLU A 61 7.77 -20.27 -8.12
C GLU A 61 6.31 -20.01 -7.68
N LYS A 62 5.80 -20.88 -6.80
CA LYS A 62 4.44 -20.87 -6.26
C LYS A 62 4.44 -21.18 -4.77
N ASN A 63 3.30 -20.95 -4.10
CA ASN A 63 3.13 -21.17 -2.66
C ASN A 63 4.20 -20.42 -1.82
N LEU A 64 4.51 -19.20 -2.24
CA LEU A 64 5.53 -18.37 -1.62
C LEU A 64 4.99 -17.71 -0.35
N PRO A 65 5.75 -17.64 0.75
CA PRO A 65 5.42 -16.74 1.84
C PRO A 65 5.46 -15.27 1.38
N GLY A 66 4.48 -14.49 1.82
CA GLY A 66 4.38 -13.07 1.53
C GLY A 66 5.24 -12.23 2.46
N VAL A 67 5.84 -11.15 1.94
CA VAL A 67 6.49 -10.13 2.78
C VAL A 67 6.09 -8.74 2.31
N LEU A 68 5.53 -7.94 3.23
CA LEU A 68 5.23 -6.54 2.99
C LEU A 68 6.30 -5.66 3.64
N HIS A 69 6.96 -4.85 2.82
CA HIS A 69 7.90 -3.83 3.23
C HIS A 69 7.22 -2.44 3.26
N MET A 70 7.21 -1.82 4.45
CA MET A 70 6.83 -0.42 4.64
C MET A 70 8.10 0.42 4.80
N HIS A 71 8.33 1.36 3.89
CA HIS A 71 9.51 2.22 3.96
C HIS A 71 9.42 3.29 5.05
N GLY A 72 10.58 3.76 5.52
CA GLY A 72 10.73 4.92 6.40
C GLY A 72 10.84 6.25 5.62
N GLY A 73 11.80 7.09 6.00
CA GLY A 73 11.94 8.49 5.55
C GLY A 73 12.07 8.73 4.04
N GLY A 74 12.36 7.70 3.22
CA GLY A 74 12.49 7.83 1.77
C GLY A 74 11.19 8.13 1.01
N GLN A 75 10.02 7.97 1.67
CA GLN A 75 8.70 8.27 1.10
C GLN A 75 8.38 7.57 -0.24
N ARG A 76 9.09 6.49 -0.57
CA ARG A 76 8.90 5.74 -1.82
C ARG A 76 9.10 4.24 -1.68
N ALA A 77 8.39 3.48 -2.51
CA ALA A 77 8.61 2.04 -2.66
C ALA A 77 10.07 1.73 -3.06
N ASN A 78 10.59 0.60 -2.56
CA ASN A 78 12.01 0.24 -2.69
C ASN A 78 12.18 -0.98 -3.60
N LEU A 79 12.66 -0.74 -4.83
CA LEU A 79 12.89 -1.78 -5.83
C LEU A 79 13.96 -2.79 -5.39
N HIS A 80 15.05 -2.30 -4.79
CA HIS A 80 16.12 -3.15 -4.31
C HIS A 80 15.62 -4.15 -3.26
N LEU A 81 14.83 -3.70 -2.29
CA LEU A 81 14.34 -4.55 -1.20
C LEU A 81 13.36 -5.62 -1.68
N VAL A 82 12.44 -5.30 -2.59
CA VAL A 82 11.55 -6.36 -3.12
C VAL A 82 12.32 -7.43 -3.88
N LYS A 83 13.31 -7.04 -4.69
CA LYS A 83 14.18 -8.01 -5.39
C LYS A 83 15.04 -8.81 -4.41
N TYR A 84 15.54 -8.18 -3.36
CA TYR A 84 16.32 -8.84 -2.31
C TYR A 84 15.52 -9.97 -1.63
N HIS A 85 14.25 -9.73 -1.32
CA HIS A 85 13.36 -10.72 -0.73
C HIS A 85 12.92 -11.78 -1.74
N ALA A 86 12.63 -11.39 -2.99
CA ALA A 86 12.27 -12.33 -4.04
C ALA A 86 13.37 -13.38 -4.30
N ARG A 87 14.64 -12.94 -4.36
CA ARG A 87 15.81 -13.84 -4.46
C ARG A 87 15.99 -14.78 -3.25
N ARG A 88 15.21 -14.60 -2.18
CA ARG A 88 15.22 -15.45 -0.97
C ARG A 88 13.97 -16.32 -0.84
N GLY A 89 13.16 -16.41 -1.89
CA GLY A 89 11.97 -17.29 -1.88
C GLY A 89 10.73 -16.64 -1.31
N TYR A 90 10.61 -15.31 -1.35
CA TYR A 90 9.41 -14.59 -0.89
C TYR A 90 8.69 -13.91 -2.05
N ALA A 91 7.37 -13.81 -1.95
CA ALA A 91 6.60 -12.85 -2.72
C ALA A 91 6.63 -11.50 -1.98
N ALA A 92 7.33 -10.52 -2.53
CA ALA A 92 7.68 -9.30 -1.82
C ALA A 92 6.93 -8.08 -2.36
N LEU A 93 6.27 -7.32 -1.50
CA LEU A 93 5.58 -6.09 -1.82
C LEU A 93 6.22 -4.91 -1.07
N SER A 94 6.70 -3.89 -1.77
CA SER A 94 7.09 -2.61 -1.16
C SER A 94 6.09 -1.54 -1.56
N VAL A 95 5.32 -1.06 -0.59
CA VAL A 95 4.25 -0.07 -0.80
C VAL A 95 4.82 1.34 -1.02
N ASN A 96 4.14 2.16 -1.82
CA ASN A 96 4.52 3.54 -2.14
C ASN A 96 3.62 4.57 -1.45
N TRP A 97 3.49 4.48 -0.13
CA TRP A 97 2.49 5.28 0.60
C TRP A 97 2.75 6.79 0.57
N GLY A 98 4.02 7.19 0.38
CA GLY A 98 4.39 8.59 0.21
C GLY A 98 4.10 9.16 -1.19
N GLY A 99 3.65 8.34 -2.14
CA GLY A 99 3.24 8.76 -3.49
C GLY A 99 4.33 9.44 -4.32
N ARG A 100 5.61 9.29 -3.93
CA ARG A 100 6.73 9.80 -4.72
C ARG A 100 6.88 9.00 -6.02
N PRO A 101 7.53 9.57 -7.05
CA PRO A 101 7.89 8.79 -8.24
C PRO A 101 8.70 7.55 -7.85
N MET A 102 8.23 6.39 -8.31
CA MET A 102 8.91 5.11 -8.10
C MET A 102 10.17 5.04 -8.98
N GLU A 103 11.13 4.21 -8.58
CA GLU A 103 12.35 3.99 -9.36
C GLU A 103 12.03 3.48 -10.77
N GLY A 104 12.59 4.13 -11.79
CA GLY A 104 12.32 3.82 -13.19
C GLY A 104 10.91 4.15 -13.67
N ALA A 105 10.12 4.93 -12.91
CA ALA A 105 8.79 5.37 -13.34
C ALA A 105 8.87 6.16 -14.65
N LYS A 106 7.99 5.84 -15.60
CA LYS A 106 7.88 6.54 -16.89
C LYS A 106 6.82 7.63 -16.83
N PRO A 107 6.91 8.68 -17.68
CA PRO A 107 5.87 9.69 -17.77
C PRO A 107 4.50 9.05 -18.05
N GLY A 108 3.48 9.44 -17.28
CA GLY A 108 2.12 8.94 -17.43
C GLY A 108 1.83 7.59 -16.76
N GLU A 109 2.83 6.95 -16.14
CA GLU A 109 2.57 5.76 -15.32
C GLU A 109 1.78 6.13 -14.07
N GLU A 110 0.72 5.36 -13.82
CA GLU A 110 -0.12 5.49 -12.65
C GLU A 110 0.66 5.24 -11.36
N ASN A 111 0.32 6.00 -10.32
CA ASN A 111 1.00 5.94 -9.02
C ASN A 111 -0.02 5.90 -7.87
N THR A 112 0.46 5.97 -6.62
CA THR A 112 -0.41 6.14 -5.45
C THR A 112 -1.25 7.40 -5.61
N ASP A 113 -2.56 7.23 -5.47
CA ASP A 113 -3.56 8.28 -5.49
C ASP A 113 -4.41 8.13 -4.22
N TRP A 114 -4.28 9.05 -3.28
CA TRP A 114 -5.06 9.03 -2.04
C TRP A 114 -6.49 9.57 -2.21
N GLY A 115 -6.86 10.02 -3.42
CA GLY A 115 -8.18 10.55 -3.73
C GLY A 115 -8.47 11.84 -2.95
N ALA A 116 -9.46 11.78 -2.06
CA ALA A 116 -9.90 12.97 -1.30
C ALA A 116 -9.05 13.28 -0.07
N VAL A 117 -8.23 12.34 0.40
CA VAL A 117 -7.36 12.53 1.58
C VAL A 117 -5.90 12.63 1.14
N ASP A 118 -5.03 13.12 2.03
CA ASP A 118 -3.59 13.13 1.79
C ASP A 118 -2.83 12.90 3.11
N PRO A 119 -2.46 11.64 3.43
CA PRO A 119 -1.67 11.32 4.62
C PRO A 119 -0.15 11.49 4.40
N THR A 120 0.27 12.05 3.26
CA THR A 120 1.69 12.21 2.91
C THR A 120 2.26 13.52 3.44
N GLN A 121 3.59 13.64 3.36
CA GLN A 121 4.31 14.89 3.72
C GLN A 121 3.96 16.09 2.83
N ASN A 122 3.24 15.90 1.72
CA ASN A 122 2.77 17.02 0.91
C ASN A 122 1.66 17.82 1.62
N ASN A 123 0.89 17.18 2.49
CA ASN A 123 -0.18 17.81 3.26
C ASN A 123 0.21 18.05 4.73
N VAL A 124 1.02 17.18 5.33
CA VAL A 124 1.25 17.18 6.79
C VAL A 124 2.71 17.32 7.17
N ARG A 125 3.01 18.17 8.17
CA ARG A 125 4.36 18.28 8.76
C ARG A 125 4.72 17.10 9.66
N GLY A 126 3.71 16.35 10.13
CA GLY A 126 3.87 15.18 10.99
C GLY A 126 2.67 14.25 10.89
N TYR A 127 2.88 12.97 11.18
CA TYR A 127 1.88 11.92 10.90
C TYR A 127 0.82 11.73 12.00
N PHE A 128 0.87 12.50 13.09
CA PHE A 128 0.09 12.30 14.32
C PHE A 128 -1.08 13.31 14.50
N ASN A 129 -1.48 14.02 13.45
CA ASN A 129 -2.60 14.97 13.55
C ASN A 129 -3.94 14.25 13.78
N VAL A 130 -4.78 14.73 14.69
CA VAL A 130 -6.16 14.23 14.89
C VAL A 130 -7.24 15.26 14.52
N LYS A 131 -6.84 16.50 14.23
CA LYS A 131 -7.76 17.58 13.89
C LYS A 131 -8.36 17.40 12.50
N PRO A 132 -9.58 17.87 12.24
CA PRO A 132 -10.19 17.80 10.92
C PRO A 132 -9.54 18.76 9.93
N GLY A 133 -9.83 18.56 8.66
CA GLY A 133 -9.46 19.47 7.56
C GLY A 133 -9.79 18.86 6.19
N GLU A 134 -9.56 19.62 5.13
CA GLU A 134 -9.98 19.25 3.78
C GLU A 134 -9.44 17.87 3.35
N LYS A 135 -8.15 17.62 3.59
CA LYS A 135 -7.42 16.40 3.23
C LYS A 135 -7.36 15.33 4.33
N PHE A 136 -8.11 15.52 5.42
CA PHE A 136 -8.24 14.53 6.51
C PHE A 136 -9.57 13.79 6.39
N LEU A 137 -9.68 12.59 6.97
CA LEU A 137 -10.80 11.68 6.72
C LEU A 137 -12.14 12.18 7.30
N ASP A 138 -12.14 12.50 8.60
CA ASP A 138 -13.32 12.89 9.37
C ASP A 138 -13.44 14.43 9.49
N ALA A 139 -14.68 14.92 9.56
CA ALA A 139 -14.99 16.36 9.66
C ALA A 139 -14.86 16.91 11.10
N GLN A 140 -14.77 16.03 12.08
CA GLN A 140 -14.53 16.32 13.49
C GLN A 140 -13.13 15.84 13.92
N GLU A 141 -12.69 16.22 15.12
CA GLU A 141 -11.50 15.63 15.73
C GLU A 141 -11.68 14.11 15.88
N SER A 142 -10.71 13.35 15.38
CA SER A 142 -10.81 11.90 15.25
C SER A 142 -9.45 11.21 15.24
N PRO A 143 -9.31 10.05 15.90
CA PRO A 143 -8.13 9.20 15.70
C PRO A 143 -7.97 8.73 14.24
N ARG A 144 -9.05 8.73 13.44
CA ARG A 144 -9.00 8.39 12.01
C ARG A 144 -8.38 9.49 11.13
N ASN A 145 -8.25 10.71 11.66
CA ASN A 145 -7.50 11.79 11.00
C ASN A 145 -5.99 11.62 11.16
N CYS A 146 -5.55 10.73 12.05
CA CYS A 146 -4.14 10.38 12.17
C CYS A 146 -3.65 9.80 10.84
N ASN A 147 -2.59 10.37 10.27
CA ASN A 147 -2.10 9.92 8.98
C ASN A 147 -1.66 8.45 9.06
N TRP A 148 -1.08 8.03 10.20
CA TRP A 148 -0.75 6.62 10.43
C TRP A 148 -1.95 5.67 10.32
N PHE A 149 -3.18 6.11 10.60
CA PHE A 149 -4.38 5.30 10.40
C PHE A 149 -4.58 4.98 8.91
N LEU A 150 -4.56 6.01 8.05
CA LEU A 150 -4.70 5.84 6.60
C LEU A 150 -3.54 5.04 5.99
N LEU A 151 -2.30 5.29 6.43
CA LEU A 151 -1.13 4.53 5.97
C LEU A 151 -1.24 3.05 6.37
N THR A 152 -1.68 2.77 7.60
CA THR A 152 -1.92 1.40 8.09
C THR A 152 -3.04 0.71 7.31
N LEU A 153 -4.12 1.44 6.99
CA LEU A 153 -5.22 0.94 6.16
C LEU A 153 -4.70 0.53 4.77
N GLY A 154 -3.91 1.39 4.12
CA GLY A 154 -3.28 1.08 2.84
C GLY A 154 -2.39 -0.17 2.92
N CYS A 155 -1.59 -0.33 3.98
CA CYS A 155 -0.73 -1.50 4.16
C CYS A 155 -1.52 -2.78 4.46
N ARG A 156 -2.61 -2.71 5.22
CA ARG A 156 -3.53 -3.84 5.42
C ARG A 156 -4.15 -4.32 4.11
N ARG A 157 -4.47 -3.39 3.20
CA ARG A 157 -4.89 -3.72 1.83
C ARG A 157 -3.77 -4.31 0.99
N GLY A 158 -2.51 -3.91 1.23
CA GLY A 158 -1.34 -4.55 0.64
C GLY A 158 -1.15 -6.00 1.08
N LEU A 159 -1.50 -6.35 2.32
CA LEU A 159 -1.52 -7.74 2.77
C LEU A 159 -2.61 -8.55 2.05
N THR A 160 -3.82 -7.99 1.91
CA THR A 160 -4.88 -8.62 1.10
C THR A 160 -4.47 -8.78 -0.36
N PHE A 161 -3.72 -7.82 -0.91
CA PHE A 161 -3.15 -7.96 -2.25
C PHE A 161 -2.24 -9.19 -2.35
N LEU A 162 -1.27 -9.32 -1.44
CA LEU A 162 -0.36 -10.47 -1.41
C LEU A 162 -1.12 -11.79 -1.27
N GLU A 163 -2.04 -11.87 -0.32
CA GLU A 163 -2.86 -13.06 -0.04
C GLU A 163 -3.63 -13.56 -1.27
N GLN A 164 -4.01 -12.66 -2.18
CA GLN A 164 -4.79 -13.00 -3.39
C GLN A 164 -3.92 -13.25 -4.63
N GLN A 165 -2.59 -13.10 -4.54
CA GLN A 165 -1.73 -13.35 -5.70
C GLN A 165 -1.55 -14.84 -5.97
N PRO A 166 -1.56 -15.27 -7.24
CA PRO A 166 -1.46 -16.69 -7.61
C PRO A 166 -0.10 -17.32 -7.32
N GLU A 167 0.93 -16.54 -6.96
CA GLU A 167 2.23 -17.04 -6.53
C GLU A 167 2.31 -17.27 -5.02
N VAL A 168 1.37 -16.74 -4.23
CA VAL A 168 1.47 -16.60 -2.77
C VAL A 168 0.69 -17.69 -2.04
N ASP A 169 1.28 -18.21 -0.97
CA ASP A 169 0.55 -18.94 0.07
C ASP A 169 -0.09 -17.92 1.02
N GLY A 170 -1.41 -17.74 0.93
CA GLY A 170 -2.14 -16.72 1.67
C GLY A 170 -2.13 -16.90 3.21
N ASP A 171 -1.69 -18.06 3.69
CA ASP A 171 -1.56 -18.35 5.11
C ASP A 171 -0.13 -18.09 5.66
N ARG A 172 0.80 -17.57 4.84
CA ARG A 172 2.23 -17.43 5.20
C ARG A 172 2.89 -16.09 4.86
#